data_AF-A0A5C8BXY6-F1
#
_entry.id   AF-A0A5C8BXY6-F1
#
_cell.length_a   1.000
_cell.length_b   1.000
_cell.length_c   1.000
_cell.angle_alpha   90.00
_cell.angle_beta   90.00
_cell.angle_gamma   90.00
#
_symmetry.space_group_name_H-M   'P 1'
#
loop_
_entity.id
_entity.type
_entity.pdbx_description
1 polymer ?
#
loop_
_entity_poly.entity_id
_entity_poly.type
_entity_poly.pdbx_seq_one_letter_code
_entity_poly.pdbx_strand_id
1 'polypeptide(L)'
;MKVTRLGSTATVNPPRFASFFQILGFGVAVCLLLLITYLNQNLVERLQNSDPKDAVSLAYLRIWIHAKPDAYALRLVLARHELTHGNLYASEQVLQPMLNAADVTPQELIRAQFLLLKIKKYRMWQLNPHTLAYVRAKEQYLQQLRMTMRHVHTRKPLEVFAQEAMALGDATLSYDLYAQLIQDHRCAERSWYEKVAQLDIGTGHYRQAAKRYFDVAACTRDATQQRADILTGLQTLMAGHHLQDAARASEQYFSVLRDDREALMFLTRLALASNHPELAEKYVARLLQQRIHRTHSLQEND
;
A
#
# COMPACT_ATOMS: atom_id res chain seq x y z
N MET A 1 11.32 101.15 -38.47
CA MET A 1 12.08 100.00 -38.99
C MET A 1 11.10 98.86 -39.26
N LYS A 2 10.81 98.60 -40.54
CA LYS A 2 9.92 97.54 -41.02
C LYS A 2 10.78 96.28 -41.26
N VAL A 3 10.43 95.16 -40.63
CA VAL A 3 10.99 93.85 -40.97
C VAL A 3 9.88 93.00 -41.55
N THR A 4 10.05 92.71 -42.83
CA THR A 4 9.19 91.93 -43.72
C THR A 4 9.18 90.46 -43.30
N ARG A 5 7.98 89.91 -43.07
CA ARG A 5 7.76 88.46 -42.93
C ARG A 5 7.84 87.82 -44.32
N LEU A 6 8.71 86.83 -44.49
CA LEU A 6 8.66 85.88 -45.60
C LEU A 6 8.00 84.60 -45.08
N GLY A 7 6.85 84.27 -45.65
CA GLY A 7 6.16 83.01 -45.40
C GLY A 7 6.88 81.86 -46.10
N SER A 8 6.98 80.73 -45.39
CA SER A 8 7.25 79.42 -45.98
C SER A 8 6.13 78.49 -45.54
N THR A 9 5.24 78.16 -46.47
CA THR A 9 4.20 77.15 -46.29
C THR A 9 4.81 75.79 -46.63
N ALA A 10 5.36 75.10 -45.62
CA ALA A 10 5.65 73.68 -45.71
C ALA A 10 4.59 72.92 -44.91
N THR A 11 3.62 72.34 -45.60
CA THR A 11 2.68 71.38 -44.99
C THR A 11 3.42 70.08 -44.71
N VAL A 12 3.97 69.96 -43.51
CA VAL A 12 4.55 68.71 -43.01
C VAL A 12 3.41 67.82 -42.54
N ASN A 13 2.96 66.90 -43.41
CA ASN A 13 2.16 65.76 -42.97
C ASN A 13 3.09 64.78 -42.26
N PRO A 14 2.94 64.51 -40.95
CA PRO A 14 3.73 63.48 -40.30
C PRO A 14 3.36 62.10 -40.88
N PRO A 15 4.34 61.24 -41.20
CA PRO A 15 4.05 59.88 -41.63
C PRO A 15 3.30 59.17 -40.50
N ARG A 16 2.06 58.74 -40.77
CA ARG A 16 1.23 57.98 -39.84
C ARG A 16 1.85 56.60 -39.63
N PHE A 17 2.72 56.48 -38.63
CA PHE A 17 3.21 55.21 -38.10
C PHE A 17 2.03 54.45 -37.52
N ALA A 18 1.43 53.59 -38.34
CA ALA A 18 0.32 52.70 -38.03
C ALA A 18 -0.96 53.41 -37.52
N SER A 19 -2.11 52.93 -38.00
CA SER A 19 -3.39 53.38 -37.48
C SER A 19 -3.48 53.08 -35.98
N PHE A 20 -4.04 53.97 -35.16
CA PHE A 20 -4.29 53.74 -33.74
C PHE A 20 -4.97 52.38 -33.48
N PHE A 21 -5.82 51.95 -34.41
CA PHE A 21 -6.50 50.66 -34.39
C PHE A 21 -5.56 49.46 -34.58
N GLN A 22 -4.43 49.62 -35.29
CA GLN A 22 -3.42 48.56 -35.45
C GLN A 22 -2.59 48.36 -34.17
N ILE A 23 -2.25 49.45 -33.47
CA ILE A 23 -1.56 49.37 -32.17
C ILE A 23 -2.48 48.75 -31.12
N LEU A 24 -3.75 49.15 -31.10
CA LEU A 24 -4.76 48.57 -30.22
C LEU A 24 -4.96 47.08 -30.52
N GLY A 25 -5.07 46.71 -31.80
CA GLY A 25 -5.22 45.31 -32.22
C GLY A 25 -4.02 44.44 -31.85
N PHE A 26 -2.80 44.95 -32.02
CA PHE A 26 -1.59 44.24 -31.61
C PHE A 26 -1.50 44.11 -30.09
N GLY A 27 -1.85 45.17 -29.35
CA GLY A 27 -1.91 45.15 -27.89
C GLY A 27 -2.88 44.09 -27.38
N VAL A 28 -4.09 44.04 -27.93
CA VAL A 28 -5.10 43.03 -27.59
C VAL A 28 -4.62 41.62 -27.97
N ALA A 29 -4.03 41.45 -29.16
CA ALA A 29 -3.51 40.15 -29.61
C ALA A 29 -2.37 39.63 -28.73
N VAL A 30 -1.43 40.49 -28.33
CA VAL A 30 -0.35 40.13 -27.40
C VAL A 30 -0.91 39.85 -26.01
N CYS A 31 -1.90 40.62 -25.55
CA CYS A 31 -2.55 40.37 -24.28
C CYS A 31 -3.30 39.03 -24.29
N LEU A 32 -4.01 38.70 -25.39
CA LEU A 32 -4.68 37.42 -25.60
C LEU A 32 -3.69 36.27 -25.72
N LEU A 33 -2.57 36.46 -26.42
CA LEU A 33 -1.51 35.46 -26.52
C LEU A 33 -0.94 35.16 -25.14
N LEU A 34 -0.61 36.20 -24.36
CA LEU A 34 -0.15 36.05 -22.98
C LEU A 34 -1.21 35.39 -22.11
N LEU A 35 -2.47 35.78 -22.23
CA LEU A 35 -3.58 35.17 -21.50
C LEU A 35 -3.70 33.68 -21.84
N ILE A 36 -3.67 33.31 -23.11
CA ILE A 36 -3.78 31.91 -23.55
C ILE A 36 -2.57 31.08 -23.11
N THR A 37 -1.36 31.67 -23.16
CA THR A 37 -0.12 30.97 -22.80
C THR A 37 -0.01 30.77 -21.28
N TYR A 38 -0.52 31.71 -20.48
CA TYR A 38 -0.44 31.68 -19.02
C TYR A 38 -1.66 31.05 -18.34
N LEU A 39 -2.84 31.08 -18.98
CA LEU A 39 -4.08 30.51 -18.44
C LEU A 39 -4.14 28.98 -18.60
N ASN A 40 -3.36 28.41 -19.53
CA ASN A 40 -3.47 26.99 -19.91
C ASN A 40 -2.26 26.13 -19.53
N GLN A 41 -1.40 26.60 -18.62
CA GLN A 41 -0.28 25.79 -18.12
C GLN A 41 -0.49 25.52 -16.64
N ASN A 42 -0.81 24.27 -16.34
CA ASN A 42 -0.97 23.68 -15.02
C ASN A 42 0.22 24.04 -14.10
N LEU A 43 0.15 25.21 -13.45
CA LEU A 43 1.06 25.58 -12.36
C LEU A 43 1.06 24.50 -11.29
N VAL A 44 -0.07 23.81 -11.11
CA VAL A 44 -0.24 22.67 -10.21
C VAL A 44 0.62 21.46 -10.63
N GLU A 45 0.71 21.12 -11.92
CA GLU A 45 1.57 20.01 -12.38
C GLU A 45 3.05 20.38 -12.30
N ARG A 46 3.40 21.65 -12.58
CA ARG A 46 4.78 22.11 -12.43
C ARG A 46 5.20 22.16 -10.97
N LEU A 47 4.34 22.63 -10.06
CA LEU A 47 4.59 22.62 -8.61
C LEU A 47 4.61 21.21 -8.01
N GLN A 48 3.91 20.24 -8.60
CA GLN A 48 4.03 18.82 -8.22
C GLN A 48 5.35 18.18 -8.68
N ASN A 49 5.99 18.72 -9.73
CA ASN A 49 7.20 18.19 -10.35
C ASN A 49 8.48 19.03 -10.09
N SER A 50 8.38 20.20 -9.45
CA SER A 50 9.53 21.05 -9.12
C SER A 50 10.11 20.75 -7.74
N ASP A 51 11.45 20.77 -7.64
CA ASP A 51 12.22 20.51 -6.41
C ASP A 51 11.77 21.47 -5.28
N PRO A 52 11.40 21.00 -4.07
CA PRO A 52 10.81 21.80 -2.98
C PRO A 52 11.71 22.89 -2.35
N LYS A 53 12.70 23.45 -3.06
CA LYS A 53 13.80 24.24 -2.48
C LYS A 53 13.64 25.77 -2.55
N ASP A 54 12.61 26.29 -3.22
CA ASP A 54 12.48 27.73 -3.40
C ASP A 54 11.70 28.40 -2.26
N ALA A 55 12.43 29.04 -1.33
CA ALA A 55 11.86 29.85 -0.24
C ALA A 55 10.91 30.98 -0.73
N VAL A 56 11.05 31.42 -1.99
CA VAL A 56 10.17 32.41 -2.63
C VAL A 56 8.80 31.81 -2.99
N SER A 57 8.76 30.53 -3.38
CA SER A 57 7.51 29.80 -3.65
C SER A 57 6.68 29.59 -2.38
N LEU A 58 7.33 29.53 -1.20
CA LEU A 58 6.67 29.32 0.09
C LEU A 58 5.86 30.54 0.57
N ALA A 59 6.44 31.75 0.46
CA ALA A 59 5.75 32.99 0.80
C ALA A 59 4.53 33.20 -0.10
N TYR A 60 4.69 32.91 -1.39
CA TYR A 60 3.58 32.94 -2.35
C TYR A 60 2.51 31.90 -2.00
N LEU A 61 2.88 30.66 -1.65
CA LEU A 61 1.93 29.63 -1.23
C LEU A 61 1.12 30.03 0.00
N ARG A 62 1.77 30.61 1.02
CA ARG A 62 1.10 31.04 2.25
C ARG A 62 0.12 32.18 1.99
N ILE A 63 0.49 33.15 1.16
CA ILE A 63 -0.39 34.25 0.75
C ILE A 63 -1.59 33.70 -0.04
N TRP A 64 -1.37 32.75 -0.94
CA TRP A 64 -2.44 32.15 -1.74
C TRP A 64 -3.42 31.29 -0.94
N ILE A 65 -2.96 30.55 0.06
CA ILE A 65 -3.84 29.76 0.94
C ILE A 65 -4.74 30.68 1.79
N HIS A 66 -4.26 31.88 2.16
CA HIS A 66 -5.10 32.88 2.81
C HIS A 66 -6.16 33.47 1.87
N ALA A 67 -5.85 33.61 0.57
CA ALA A 67 -6.79 34.12 -0.42
C ALA A 67 -7.80 33.07 -0.90
N LYS A 68 -7.42 31.78 -0.95
CA LYS A 68 -8.27 30.64 -1.33
C LYS A 68 -8.13 29.50 -0.32
N PRO A 69 -8.97 29.47 0.73
CA PRO A 69 -8.86 28.48 1.80
C PRO A 69 -9.20 27.04 1.34
N ASP A 70 -9.88 26.89 0.22
CA ASP A 70 -10.35 25.65 -0.44
C ASP A 70 -9.30 25.01 -1.38
N ALA A 71 -8.14 25.63 -1.57
CA ALA A 71 -7.07 25.07 -2.40
C ALA A 71 -6.31 23.92 -1.69
N TYR A 72 -6.98 22.78 -1.48
CA TYR A 72 -6.45 21.63 -0.73
C TYR A 72 -5.16 21.04 -1.32
N ALA A 73 -5.03 21.01 -2.66
CA ALA A 73 -3.80 20.60 -3.32
C ALA A 73 -2.59 21.45 -2.91
N LEU A 74 -2.76 22.76 -2.73
CA LEU A 74 -1.67 23.65 -2.28
C LEU A 74 -1.34 23.43 -0.79
N ARG A 75 -2.35 23.19 0.05
CA ARG A 75 -2.14 22.83 1.46
C ARG A 75 -1.32 21.54 1.60
N LEU A 76 -1.56 20.53 0.75
CA LEU A 76 -0.77 19.30 0.71
C LEU A 76 0.71 19.57 0.35
N VAL A 77 0.97 20.44 -0.62
CA VAL A 77 2.33 20.83 -1.01
C VAL A 77 3.03 21.56 0.14
N LEU A 78 2.36 22.54 0.76
CA LEU A 78 2.90 23.25 1.93
C LEU A 78 3.20 22.30 3.09
N ALA A 79 2.25 21.44 3.45
CA ALA A 79 2.44 20.47 4.52
C ALA A 79 3.62 19.53 4.24
N ARG A 80 3.78 19.08 2.99
CA ARG A 80 4.92 18.24 2.59
C ARG A 80 6.24 19.00 2.71
N HIS A 81 6.27 20.26 2.30
CA HIS A 81 7.44 21.11 2.46
C HIS A 81 7.81 21.30 3.94
N GLU A 82 6.85 21.60 4.81
CA GLU A 82 7.11 21.72 6.26
C GLU A 82 7.64 20.39 6.84
N LEU A 83 7.13 19.25 6.37
CA LEU A 83 7.61 17.94 6.78
C LEU A 83 9.06 17.69 6.34
N THR A 84 9.44 18.03 5.10
CA THR A 84 10.82 17.84 4.62
C THR A 84 11.83 18.71 5.36
N HIS A 85 11.38 19.84 5.93
CA HIS A 85 12.19 20.72 6.78
C HIS A 85 12.16 20.34 8.27
N GLY A 86 11.52 19.23 8.63
CA GLY A 86 11.45 18.74 10.02
C GLY A 86 10.41 19.45 10.90
N ASN A 87 9.65 20.40 10.35
CA ASN A 87 8.60 21.14 11.07
C ASN A 87 7.32 20.30 11.20
N LEU A 88 7.37 19.23 11.99
CA LEU A 88 6.27 18.26 12.14
C LEU A 88 4.95 18.92 12.61
N TYR A 89 5.04 19.88 13.52
CA TYR A 89 3.87 20.56 14.06
C TYR A 89 3.21 21.50 13.03
N ALA A 90 4.00 22.31 12.34
CA ALA A 90 3.50 23.21 11.29
C ALA A 90 2.88 22.39 10.13
N SER A 91 3.52 21.29 9.74
CA SER A 91 2.99 20.36 8.74
C SER A 91 1.61 19.81 9.12
N GLU A 92 1.43 19.38 10.37
CA GLU A 92 0.14 18.88 10.87
C GLU A 92 -0.93 19.99 10.91
N GLN A 93 -0.57 21.18 11.38
CA GLN A 93 -1.49 22.33 11.43
C GLN A 93 -2.02 22.74 10.05
N VAL A 94 -1.16 22.72 9.02
CA VAL A 94 -1.57 23.04 7.64
C VAL A 94 -2.61 22.04 7.12
N LEU A 95 -2.53 20.78 7.55
CA LEU A 95 -3.45 19.72 7.16
C LEU A 95 -4.78 19.73 7.92
N GLN A 96 -4.84 20.26 9.14
CA GLN A 96 -6.04 20.20 9.99
C GLN A 96 -7.33 20.67 9.30
N PRO A 97 -7.37 21.83 8.61
CA PRO A 97 -8.60 22.29 7.99
C PRO A 97 -9.07 21.39 6.84
N MET A 98 -8.13 20.74 6.15
CA MET A 98 -8.45 19.77 5.09
C MET A 98 -9.00 18.46 5.66
N LEU A 99 -8.52 18.01 6.82
CA LEU A 99 -9.00 16.79 7.46
C LEU A 99 -10.43 16.92 8.02
N ASN A 100 -10.87 18.16 8.29
CA ASN A 100 -12.18 18.48 8.86
C ASN A 100 -13.17 19.03 7.82
N ALA A 101 -12.73 19.28 6.59
CA ALA A 101 -13.55 19.84 5.53
C ALA A 101 -14.39 18.76 4.83
N ALA A 102 -15.65 19.08 4.54
CA ALA A 102 -16.62 18.14 3.95
C ALA A 102 -16.52 18.06 2.41
N ASP A 103 -15.94 19.08 1.78
CA ASP A 103 -15.82 19.30 0.34
C ASP A 103 -14.51 18.76 -0.26
N VAL A 104 -13.68 18.11 0.55
CA VAL A 104 -12.41 17.52 0.11
C VAL A 104 -12.67 16.24 -0.68
N THR A 105 -12.00 16.11 -1.82
CA THR A 105 -12.12 14.90 -2.63
C THR A 105 -11.54 13.67 -1.89
N PRO A 106 -12.11 12.47 -2.06
CA PRO A 106 -11.61 11.27 -1.39
C PRO A 106 -10.12 11.00 -1.64
N GLN A 107 -9.64 11.28 -2.86
CA GLN A 107 -8.24 11.06 -3.22
C GLN A 107 -7.29 12.03 -2.50
N GLU A 108 -7.68 13.30 -2.37
CA GLU A 108 -6.90 14.28 -1.63
C GLU A 108 -6.90 13.98 -0.13
N LEU A 109 -8.04 13.55 0.42
CA LEU A 109 -8.15 13.12 1.80
C LEU A 109 -7.22 11.94 2.11
N ILE A 110 -7.18 10.92 1.26
CA ILE A 110 -6.23 9.79 1.40
C ILE A 110 -4.78 10.29 1.38
N ARG A 111 -4.43 11.21 0.48
CA ARG A 111 -3.08 11.81 0.43
C ARG A 111 -2.75 12.58 1.71
N ALA A 112 -3.70 13.32 2.26
CA ALA A 112 -3.55 14.03 3.53
C ALA A 112 -3.35 13.05 4.70
N GLN A 113 -4.13 11.97 4.75
CA GLN A 113 -4.03 10.94 5.78
C GLN A 113 -2.68 10.20 5.72
N PHE A 114 -2.17 9.88 4.53
CA PHE A 114 -0.81 9.32 4.37
C PHE A 114 0.27 10.28 4.86
N LEU A 115 0.12 11.59 4.57
CA LEU A 115 1.07 12.58 5.05
C LEU A 115 1.01 12.71 6.59
N LEU A 116 -0.20 12.71 7.16
CA LEU A 116 -0.40 12.70 8.60
C LEU A 116 0.21 11.46 9.28
N LEU A 117 0.06 10.27 8.68
CA LEU A 117 0.72 9.06 9.13
C LEU A 117 2.24 9.23 9.19
N LYS A 118 2.83 9.77 8.12
CA LYS A 118 4.26 10.03 8.05
C LYS A 118 4.71 11.00 9.14
N ILE A 119 3.96 12.07 9.38
CA ILE A 119 4.23 13.04 10.48
C ILE A 119 4.20 12.34 11.85
N LYS A 120 3.13 11.58 12.15
CA LYS A 120 2.98 10.89 13.44
C LYS A 120 4.07 9.84 13.65
N LYS A 121 4.45 9.12 12.60
CA LYS A 121 5.55 8.15 12.60
C LYS A 121 6.90 8.79 12.94
N TYR A 122 7.25 9.90 12.28
CA TYR A 122 8.49 10.63 12.63
C TYR A 122 8.46 11.15 14.06
N ARG A 123 7.33 11.71 14.52
CA ARG A 123 7.18 12.17 15.90
C ARG A 123 7.39 11.04 16.89
N MET A 124 6.82 9.86 16.63
CA MET A 124 7.02 8.66 17.45
C MET A 124 8.49 8.24 17.51
N TRP A 125 9.20 8.20 16.36
CA TRP A 125 10.60 7.78 16.30
C TRP A 125 11.61 8.77 16.88
N GLN A 126 11.23 10.04 17.08
CA GLN A 126 12.06 11.00 17.80
C GLN A 126 12.03 10.79 19.33
N LEU A 127 11.09 9.98 19.84
CA LEU A 127 10.93 9.72 21.26
C LEU A 127 11.72 8.48 21.67
N ASN A 128 12.15 8.44 22.94
CA ASN A 128 12.80 7.26 23.49
C ASN A 128 11.77 6.11 23.68
N PRO A 129 12.04 4.91 23.13
CA PRO A 129 11.12 3.76 23.19
C PRO A 129 10.64 3.35 24.59
N HIS A 130 11.41 3.65 25.64
CA HIS A 130 11.08 3.26 27.02
C HIS A 130 10.24 4.30 27.78
N THR A 131 9.74 5.33 27.11
CA THR A 131 8.96 6.41 27.74
C THR A 131 7.46 6.26 27.52
N LEU A 132 6.65 6.73 28.46
CA LEU A 132 5.19 6.82 28.30
C LEU A 132 4.79 7.68 27.10
N ALA A 133 5.60 8.69 26.76
CA ALA A 133 5.38 9.53 25.58
C ALA A 133 5.44 8.71 24.28
N TYR A 134 6.43 7.80 24.16
CA TYR A 134 6.52 6.88 23.01
C TYR A 134 5.32 5.94 22.94
N VAL A 135 4.90 5.36 24.06
CA VAL A 135 3.72 4.46 24.11
C VAL A 135 2.47 5.17 23.59
N ARG A 136 2.20 6.40 24.06
CA ARG A 136 1.07 7.22 23.58
C ARG A 136 1.20 7.57 22.10
N ALA A 137 2.40 7.96 21.64
CA ALA A 137 2.64 8.29 20.24
C ALA A 137 2.44 7.06 19.32
N LYS A 138 2.84 5.87 19.78
CA LYS A 138 2.63 4.60 19.09
C LYS A 138 1.14 4.28 18.95
N GLU A 139 0.37 4.43 20.01
CA GLU A 139 -1.08 4.22 19.98
C GLU A 139 -1.77 5.21 19.02
N GLN A 140 -1.40 6.49 19.07
CA GLN A 140 -1.92 7.51 18.13
C GLN A 140 -1.57 7.19 16.68
N TYR A 141 -0.35 6.69 16.42
CA TYR A 141 0.07 6.26 15.09
C TYR A 141 -0.78 5.07 14.60
N LEU A 142 -0.93 4.03 15.41
CA LEU A 142 -1.72 2.85 15.07
C LEU A 142 -3.21 3.17 14.86
N GLN A 143 -3.78 4.06 15.67
CA GLN A 143 -5.14 4.56 15.46
C GLN A 143 -5.28 5.29 14.13
N GLN A 144 -4.34 6.19 13.81
CA GLN A 144 -4.32 6.86 12.51
C GLN A 144 -4.18 5.86 11.36
N LEU A 145 -3.38 4.80 11.55
CA LEU A 145 -3.15 3.78 10.53
C LEU A 145 -4.43 3.01 10.24
N ARG A 146 -5.14 2.57 11.28
CA ARG A 146 -6.46 1.93 11.14
C ARG A 146 -7.43 2.79 10.34
N MET A 147 -7.53 4.08 10.67
CA MET A 147 -8.44 5.00 9.97
C MET A 147 -8.07 5.15 8.49
N THR A 148 -6.78 5.30 8.19
CA THR A 148 -6.30 5.50 6.82
C THR A 148 -6.49 4.25 5.97
N MET A 149 -6.28 3.06 6.54
CA MET A 149 -6.35 1.80 5.79
C MET A 149 -7.77 1.34 5.44
N ARG A 150 -8.81 1.87 6.09
CA ARG A 150 -10.22 1.53 5.78
C ARG A 150 -10.62 1.80 4.32
N HIS A 151 -9.96 2.74 3.67
CA HIS A 151 -10.31 3.19 2.31
C HIS A 151 -9.20 2.90 1.29
N VAL A 152 -8.14 2.19 1.70
CA VAL A 152 -6.99 1.89 0.85
C VAL A 152 -7.04 0.41 0.47
N HIS A 153 -7.12 0.14 -0.83
CA HIS A 153 -7.14 -1.22 -1.38
C HIS A 153 -5.90 -1.52 -2.23
N THR A 154 -4.88 -0.65 -2.17
CA THR A 154 -3.66 -0.83 -2.96
C THR A 154 -2.72 -1.80 -2.26
N ARG A 155 -2.29 -2.85 -2.99
CA ARG A 155 -1.36 -3.90 -2.51
C ARG A 155 -0.17 -3.39 -1.71
N LYS A 156 0.64 -2.50 -2.31
CA LYS A 156 1.93 -2.09 -1.73
C LYS A 156 1.80 -1.36 -0.38
N PRO A 157 0.90 -0.37 -0.22
CA PRO A 157 0.58 0.18 1.09
C PRO A 157 0.15 -0.88 2.11
N LEU A 158 -0.80 -1.74 1.77
CA LEU A 158 -1.31 -2.76 2.69
C LEU A 158 -0.19 -3.65 3.24
N GLU A 159 0.70 -4.12 2.37
CA GLU A 159 1.80 -5.00 2.78
C GLU A 159 2.79 -4.31 3.71
N VAL A 160 3.22 -3.09 3.36
CA VAL A 160 4.14 -2.30 4.19
C VAL A 160 3.53 -2.01 5.56
N PHE A 161 2.26 -1.61 5.59
CA PHE A 161 1.59 -1.26 6.84
C PHE A 161 1.20 -2.47 7.69
N ALA A 162 0.96 -3.63 7.09
CA ALA A 162 0.75 -4.87 7.83
C ALA A 162 2.03 -5.28 8.57
N GLN A 163 3.20 -5.23 7.89
CA GLN A 163 4.50 -5.47 8.51
C GLN A 163 4.77 -4.48 9.65
N GLU A 164 4.47 -3.20 9.43
CA GLU A 164 4.68 -2.17 10.44
C GLU A 164 3.76 -2.32 11.65
N ALA A 165 2.47 -2.61 11.43
CA ALA A 165 1.53 -2.89 12.51
C ALA A 165 2.02 -4.05 13.37
N MET A 166 2.49 -5.13 12.75
CA MET A 166 3.08 -6.26 13.45
C MET A 166 4.32 -5.86 14.28
N ALA A 167 5.26 -5.12 13.68
CA ALA A 167 6.48 -4.68 14.34
C ALA A 167 6.21 -3.75 15.55
N LEU A 168 5.10 -3.02 15.53
CA LEU A 168 4.66 -2.15 16.63
C LEU A 168 3.80 -2.86 17.68
N GLY A 169 3.52 -4.15 17.48
CA GLY A 169 2.77 -5.01 18.41
C GLY A 169 1.27 -5.03 18.19
N ASP A 170 0.77 -4.55 17.04
CA ASP A 170 -0.64 -4.56 16.68
C ASP A 170 -0.97 -5.75 15.77
N ALA A 171 -1.02 -6.94 16.39
CA ALA A 171 -1.28 -8.20 15.70
C ALA A 171 -2.64 -8.23 14.99
N THR A 172 -3.68 -7.61 15.58
CA THR A 172 -5.02 -7.54 14.99
C THR A 172 -5.02 -6.71 13.71
N LEU A 173 -4.43 -5.52 13.72
CA LEU A 173 -4.35 -4.70 12.50
C LEU A 173 -3.52 -5.38 11.42
N SER A 174 -2.39 -6.01 11.79
CA SER A 174 -1.59 -6.80 10.86
C SER A 174 -2.41 -7.92 10.21
N TYR A 175 -3.18 -8.66 11.01
CA TYR A 175 -4.09 -9.71 10.53
C TYR A 175 -5.07 -9.18 9.50
N ASP A 176 -5.80 -8.12 9.82
CA ASP A 176 -6.83 -7.55 8.95
C ASP A 176 -6.26 -7.12 7.59
N LEU A 177 -5.07 -6.49 7.60
CA LEU A 177 -4.41 -6.03 6.37
C LEU A 177 -3.91 -7.18 5.49
N TYR A 178 -3.33 -8.23 6.08
CA TYR A 178 -2.94 -9.41 5.29
C TYR A 178 -4.15 -10.23 4.82
N ALA A 179 -5.22 -10.32 5.63
CA ALA A 179 -6.45 -10.98 5.23
C ALA A 179 -7.08 -10.25 4.01
N GLN A 180 -7.07 -8.92 4.02
CA GLN A 180 -7.49 -8.10 2.89
C GLN A 180 -6.61 -8.35 1.65
N LEU A 181 -5.27 -8.39 1.80
CA LEU A 181 -4.36 -8.72 0.70
C LEU A 181 -4.66 -10.09 0.06
N ILE A 182 -4.91 -11.10 0.90
CA ILE A 182 -5.27 -12.45 0.43
C ILE A 182 -6.62 -12.44 -0.30
N GLN A 183 -7.59 -11.66 0.18
CA GLN A 183 -8.91 -11.54 -0.43
C GLN A 183 -8.84 -10.86 -1.80
N ASP A 184 -8.15 -9.72 -1.89
CA ASP A 184 -8.05 -8.91 -3.09
C ASP A 184 -7.11 -9.54 -4.14
N HIS A 185 -6.10 -10.30 -3.68
CA HIS A 185 -5.03 -10.84 -4.51
C HIS A 185 -4.72 -12.31 -4.14
N ARG A 186 -5.73 -13.18 -4.31
CA ARG A 186 -5.60 -14.62 -4.03
C ARG A 186 -4.39 -15.22 -4.77
N CYS A 187 -3.65 -16.08 -4.07
CA CYS A 187 -2.48 -16.79 -4.61
C CYS A 187 -1.33 -15.89 -5.12
N ALA A 188 -1.37 -14.56 -4.90
CA ALA A 188 -0.35 -13.65 -5.44
C ALA A 188 0.98 -13.75 -4.70
N GLU A 189 0.95 -14.03 -3.39
CA GLU A 189 2.12 -14.08 -2.55
C GLU A 189 1.91 -15.08 -1.40
N ARG A 190 2.73 -16.12 -1.36
CA ARG A 190 2.63 -17.20 -0.37
C ARG A 190 2.85 -16.71 1.05
N SER A 191 3.81 -15.79 1.24
CA SER A 191 4.21 -15.31 2.56
C SER A 191 3.06 -14.62 3.33
N TRP A 192 2.04 -14.10 2.64
CA TRP A 192 0.86 -13.52 3.29
C TRP A 192 0.03 -14.57 4.01
N TYR A 193 -0.18 -15.74 3.40
CA TYR A 193 -0.91 -16.85 4.02
C TYR A 193 -0.21 -17.36 5.26
N GLU A 194 1.12 -17.50 5.19
CA GLU A 194 1.95 -17.94 6.32
C GLU A 194 1.87 -16.96 7.50
N LYS A 195 1.93 -15.65 7.24
CA LYS A 195 1.82 -14.62 8.29
C LYS A 195 0.44 -14.64 8.97
N VAL A 196 -0.64 -14.76 8.19
CA VAL A 196 -2.00 -14.87 8.74
C VAL A 196 -2.16 -16.17 9.53
N ALA A 197 -1.63 -17.29 9.04
CA ALA A 197 -1.66 -18.56 9.74
C ALA A 197 -0.93 -18.52 11.09
N GLN A 198 0.25 -17.87 11.15
CA GLN A 198 0.99 -17.68 12.39
C GLN A 198 0.23 -16.82 13.40
N LEU A 199 -0.47 -15.78 12.93
CA LEU A 199 -1.34 -14.94 13.77
C LEU A 199 -2.56 -15.73 14.29
N ASP A 200 -3.17 -16.56 13.44
CA ASP A 200 -4.24 -17.47 13.83
C ASP A 200 -3.76 -18.46 14.91
N ILE A 201 -2.57 -19.05 14.75
CA ILE A 201 -1.96 -19.94 15.76
C ILE A 201 -1.74 -19.19 17.08
N GLY A 202 -1.19 -17.98 17.03
CA GLY A 202 -0.91 -17.16 18.23
C GLY A 202 -2.18 -16.78 19.01
N THR A 203 -3.34 -16.78 18.36
CA THR A 203 -4.65 -16.52 18.97
C THR A 203 -5.45 -17.80 19.26
N GLY A 204 -4.87 -18.98 19.03
CA GLY A 204 -5.49 -20.28 19.29
C GLY A 204 -6.45 -20.77 18.19
N HIS A 205 -6.54 -20.08 17.05
CA HIS A 205 -7.41 -20.41 15.93
C HIS A 205 -6.78 -21.44 14.97
N TYR A 206 -6.35 -22.59 15.50
CA TYR A 206 -5.63 -23.62 14.74
C TYR A 206 -6.34 -24.12 13.48
N ARG A 207 -7.69 -24.21 13.49
CA ARG A 207 -8.47 -24.58 12.29
C ARG A 207 -8.32 -23.55 11.16
N GLN A 208 -8.34 -22.26 11.51
CA GLN A 208 -8.21 -21.17 10.54
C GLN A 208 -6.80 -21.15 9.96
N ALA A 209 -5.79 -21.28 10.83
CA ALA A 209 -4.39 -21.37 10.43
C ALA A 209 -4.15 -22.55 9.46
N ALA A 210 -4.64 -23.75 9.80
CA ALA A 210 -4.53 -24.91 8.92
C ALA A 210 -5.18 -24.67 7.56
N LYS A 211 -6.37 -24.03 7.55
CA LYS A 211 -7.04 -23.65 6.30
C LYS A 211 -6.19 -22.72 5.44
N ARG A 212 -5.45 -21.76 6.03
CA ARG A 212 -4.53 -20.89 5.27
C ARG A 212 -3.41 -21.67 4.59
N TYR A 213 -2.85 -22.67 5.27
CA TYR A 213 -1.85 -23.57 4.69
C TYR A 213 -2.43 -24.42 3.56
N PHE A 214 -3.65 -24.91 3.71
CA PHE A 214 -4.35 -25.64 2.65
C PHE A 214 -4.72 -24.75 1.45
N ASP A 215 -5.13 -23.51 1.69
CA ASP A 215 -5.43 -22.53 0.65
C ASP A 215 -4.17 -22.22 -0.19
N VAL A 216 -3.00 -22.06 0.45
CA VAL A 216 -1.76 -21.79 -0.27
C VAL A 216 -1.20 -23.04 -0.98
N ALA A 217 -1.40 -24.23 -0.41
CA ALA A 217 -1.09 -25.49 -1.09
C ALA A 217 -1.86 -25.66 -2.40
N ALA A 218 -3.10 -25.15 -2.47
CA ALA A 218 -3.90 -25.16 -3.69
C ALA A 218 -3.44 -24.12 -4.74
N CYS A 219 -2.67 -23.10 -4.31
CA CYS A 219 -2.17 -22.05 -5.18
C CYS A 219 -0.85 -22.40 -5.90
N THR A 220 -0.03 -23.28 -5.32
CA THR A 220 1.31 -23.59 -5.86
C THR A 220 1.28 -24.76 -6.84
N ARG A 221 2.18 -24.71 -7.84
CA ARG A 221 2.44 -25.83 -8.78
C ARG A 221 3.69 -26.62 -8.42
N ASP A 222 4.46 -26.15 -7.45
CA ASP A 222 5.63 -26.86 -6.96
C ASP A 222 5.18 -27.95 -6.00
N ALA A 223 5.34 -29.21 -6.41
CA ALA A 223 4.96 -30.39 -5.63
C ALA A 223 5.64 -30.42 -4.24
N THR A 224 6.88 -29.93 -4.13
CA THR A 224 7.62 -29.89 -2.86
C THR A 224 6.98 -28.90 -1.90
N GLN A 225 6.62 -27.72 -2.41
CA GLN A 225 5.95 -26.68 -1.62
C GLN A 225 4.52 -27.10 -1.25
N GLN A 226 3.76 -27.63 -2.21
CA GLN A 226 2.42 -28.13 -1.98
C GLN A 226 2.39 -29.19 -0.88
N ARG A 227 3.32 -30.15 -0.92
CA ARG A 227 3.50 -31.15 0.13
C ARG A 227 3.79 -30.48 1.47
N ALA A 228 4.76 -29.58 1.52
CA ALA A 228 5.16 -28.91 2.76
C ALA A 228 3.96 -28.18 3.40
N ASP A 229 3.22 -27.41 2.61
CA ASP A 229 2.06 -26.65 3.07
C ASP A 229 0.94 -27.57 3.58
N ILE A 230 0.64 -28.67 2.89
CA ILE A 230 -0.34 -29.66 3.36
C ILE A 230 0.09 -30.26 4.70
N LEU A 231 1.35 -30.70 4.82
CA LEU A 231 1.85 -31.30 6.07
C LEU A 231 1.84 -30.29 7.22
N THR A 232 2.22 -29.03 6.97
CA THR A 232 2.14 -27.97 7.98
C THR A 232 0.70 -27.70 8.40
N GLY A 233 -0.26 -27.69 7.47
CA GLY A 233 -1.69 -27.59 7.78
C GLY A 233 -2.19 -28.72 8.68
N LEU A 234 -1.81 -29.98 8.38
CA LEU A 234 -2.15 -31.14 9.22
C LEU A 234 -1.53 -31.05 10.62
N GLN A 235 -0.24 -30.68 10.72
CA GLN A 235 0.44 -30.49 11.99
C GLN A 235 -0.20 -29.37 12.82
N THR A 236 -0.66 -28.30 12.17
CA THR A 236 -1.35 -27.19 12.83
C THR A 236 -2.68 -27.65 13.44
N LEU A 237 -3.45 -28.50 12.74
CA LEU A 237 -4.65 -29.12 13.31
C LEU A 237 -4.32 -30.01 14.52
N MET A 238 -3.26 -30.81 14.42
CA MET A 238 -2.82 -31.67 15.53
C MET A 238 -2.42 -30.85 16.76
N ALA A 239 -1.70 -29.74 16.57
CA ALA A 239 -1.31 -28.83 17.64
C ALA A 239 -2.51 -28.19 18.34
N GLY A 240 -3.61 -27.95 17.60
CA GLY A 240 -4.89 -27.51 18.16
C GLY A 240 -5.79 -28.62 18.70
N HIS A 241 -5.29 -29.85 18.86
CA HIS A 241 -6.08 -31.03 19.24
C HIS A 241 -7.27 -31.34 18.33
N HIS A 242 -7.23 -30.88 17.07
CA HIS A 242 -8.26 -31.12 16.06
C HIS A 242 -7.97 -32.38 15.24
N LEU A 243 -7.74 -33.51 15.92
CA LEU A 243 -7.31 -34.77 15.29
C LEU A 243 -8.31 -35.32 14.27
N GLN A 244 -9.60 -35.13 14.52
CA GLN A 244 -10.69 -35.52 13.60
C GLN A 244 -10.67 -34.70 12.30
N ASP A 245 -10.37 -33.41 12.40
CA ASP A 245 -10.24 -32.55 11.21
C ASP A 245 -8.98 -32.90 10.43
N ALA A 246 -7.89 -33.22 11.13
CA ALA A 246 -6.64 -33.67 10.53
C ALA A 246 -6.81 -35.01 9.80
N ALA A 247 -7.55 -35.97 10.38
CA ALA A 247 -7.86 -37.24 9.73
C ALA A 247 -8.65 -37.03 8.42
N ARG A 248 -9.72 -36.22 8.45
CA ARG A 248 -10.48 -35.89 7.24
C ARG A 248 -9.64 -35.20 6.18
N ALA A 249 -8.82 -34.22 6.58
CA ALA A 249 -7.91 -33.54 5.66
C ALA A 249 -6.84 -34.50 5.09
N SER A 250 -6.33 -35.45 5.89
CA SER A 250 -5.37 -36.46 5.43
C SER A 250 -5.92 -37.30 4.28
N GLU A 251 -7.19 -37.67 4.37
CA GLU A 251 -7.85 -38.44 3.32
C GLU A 251 -8.09 -37.59 2.07
N GLN A 252 -8.53 -36.35 2.25
CA GLN A 252 -8.74 -35.40 1.15
C GLN A 252 -7.46 -35.18 0.34
N TYR A 253 -6.31 -35.02 1.01
CA TYR A 253 -5.02 -34.79 0.36
C TYR A 253 -4.23 -36.07 0.04
N PHE A 254 -4.82 -37.25 0.28
CA PHE A 254 -4.14 -38.52 0.03
C PHE A 254 -3.65 -38.64 -1.40
N SER A 255 -4.45 -38.25 -2.40
CA SER A 255 -4.06 -38.35 -3.81
C SER A 255 -2.80 -37.55 -4.16
N VAL A 256 -2.58 -36.41 -3.50
CA VAL A 256 -1.40 -35.55 -3.66
C VAL A 256 -0.18 -36.15 -2.96
N LEU A 257 -0.39 -36.77 -1.80
CA LEU A 257 0.68 -37.30 -0.95
C LEU A 257 0.99 -38.79 -1.19
N ARG A 258 0.22 -39.48 -2.04
CA ARG A 258 0.25 -40.94 -2.22
C ARG A 258 1.58 -41.50 -2.74
N ASP A 259 2.43 -40.65 -3.28
CA ASP A 259 3.71 -41.01 -3.89
C ASP A 259 4.90 -40.63 -2.98
N ASP A 260 4.62 -39.97 -1.84
CA ASP A 260 5.61 -39.55 -0.87
C ASP A 260 5.65 -40.47 0.34
N ARG A 261 6.74 -41.23 0.46
CA ARG A 261 6.93 -42.22 1.51
C ARG A 261 6.91 -41.60 2.92
N GLU A 262 7.51 -40.44 3.11
CA GLU A 262 7.56 -39.78 4.41
C GLU A 262 6.20 -39.22 4.81
N ALA A 263 5.49 -38.62 3.85
CA ALA A 263 4.14 -38.13 4.06
C ALA A 263 3.21 -39.28 4.43
N LEU A 264 3.25 -40.41 3.70
CA LEU A 264 2.44 -41.59 4.02
C LEU A 264 2.72 -42.13 5.43
N MET A 265 3.99 -42.19 5.87
CA MET A 265 4.32 -42.57 7.25
C MET A 265 3.73 -41.61 8.29
N PHE A 266 3.75 -40.31 8.00
CA PHE A 266 3.11 -39.30 8.83
C PHE A 266 1.58 -39.48 8.87
N LEU A 267 0.92 -39.68 7.72
CA LEU A 267 -0.53 -39.89 7.65
C LEU A 267 -0.96 -41.16 8.39
N THR A 268 -0.18 -42.25 8.33
CA THR A 268 -0.47 -43.48 9.11
C THR A 268 -0.47 -43.20 10.61
N ARG A 269 0.55 -42.49 11.12
CA ARG A 269 0.63 -42.16 12.55
C ARG A 269 -0.51 -41.24 12.99
N LEU A 270 -0.84 -40.26 12.16
CA LEU A 270 -1.98 -39.37 12.37
C LEU A 270 -3.29 -40.17 12.45
N ALA A 271 -3.54 -41.05 11.48
CA ALA A 271 -4.74 -41.88 11.42
C ALA A 271 -4.90 -42.73 12.70
N LEU A 272 -3.83 -43.40 13.14
CA LEU A 272 -3.81 -44.15 14.40
C LEU A 272 -4.09 -43.26 15.62
N ALA A 273 -3.45 -42.09 15.71
CA ALA A 273 -3.66 -41.14 16.80
C ALA A 273 -5.09 -40.56 16.83
N SER A 274 -5.74 -40.47 15.67
CA SER A 274 -7.12 -39.99 15.52
C SER A 274 -8.18 -41.09 15.65
N ASN A 275 -7.80 -42.34 15.97
CA ASN A 275 -8.68 -43.51 16.05
C ASN A 275 -9.38 -43.85 14.72
N HIS A 276 -8.64 -43.75 13.61
CA HIS A 276 -9.06 -44.12 12.24
C HIS A 276 -8.17 -45.24 11.68
N PRO A 277 -8.24 -46.47 12.22
CA PRO A 277 -7.39 -47.59 11.76
C PRO A 277 -7.59 -47.93 10.27
N GLU A 278 -8.78 -47.70 9.72
CA GLU A 278 -9.10 -47.89 8.30
C GLU A 278 -8.26 -46.98 7.38
N LEU A 279 -8.03 -45.73 7.78
CA LEU A 279 -7.15 -44.82 7.06
C LEU A 279 -5.69 -45.23 7.20
N ALA A 280 -5.29 -45.69 8.39
CA ALA A 280 -3.94 -46.18 8.63
C ALA A 280 -3.60 -47.39 7.74
N GLU A 281 -4.52 -48.36 7.62
CA GLU A 281 -4.39 -49.52 6.75
C GLU A 281 -4.23 -49.11 5.28
N LYS A 282 -5.11 -48.21 4.79
CA LYS A 282 -5.03 -47.64 3.43
C LYS A 282 -3.66 -47.03 3.13
N TYR A 283 -3.12 -46.24 4.05
CA TYR A 283 -1.82 -45.59 3.88
C TYR A 283 -0.65 -46.57 3.92
N VAL A 284 -0.69 -47.57 4.82
CA VAL A 284 0.33 -48.63 4.90
C VAL A 284 0.32 -49.51 3.65
N ALA A 285 -0.85 -49.89 3.14
CA ALA A 285 -0.97 -50.67 1.92
C ALA A 285 -0.29 -49.96 0.74
N ARG A 286 -0.48 -48.64 0.61
CA ARG A 286 0.20 -47.84 -0.42
C ARG A 286 1.72 -47.82 -0.24
N LEU A 287 2.20 -47.66 1.00
CA LEU A 287 3.64 -47.73 1.33
C LEU A 287 4.28 -49.06 0.91
N LEU A 288 3.57 -50.17 1.13
CA LEU A 288 4.06 -51.51 0.76
C LEU A 288 4.11 -51.69 -0.76
N GLN A 289 3.08 -51.26 -1.48
CA GLN A 289 3.06 -51.29 -2.94
C GLN A 289 4.24 -50.53 -3.57
N GLN A 290 4.58 -49.36 -3.03
CA GLN A 290 5.73 -48.58 -3.50
C GLN A 290 7.06 -49.33 -3.33
N ARG A 291 7.23 -50.07 -2.22
CA ARG A 291 8.45 -50.86 -1.98
C ARG A 291 8.57 -52.02 -2.97
N ILE A 292 7.48 -52.75 -3.20
CA ILE A 292 7.44 -53.89 -4.12
C ILE A 292 7.77 -53.45 -5.55
N HIS A 293 7.22 -52.31 -6.00
CA HIS A 293 7.48 -51.80 -7.34
C HIS A 293 8.95 -51.39 -7.53
N ARG A 294 9.58 -50.80 -6.50
CA ARG A 294 10.99 -50.41 -6.52
C ARG A 294 11.94 -51.61 -6.56
N THR A 295 11.59 -52.72 -5.91
CA THR A 295 12.40 -53.95 -5.95
C THR A 295 12.35 -54.63 -7.31
N HIS A 296 11.20 -54.62 -7.99
CA HIS A 296 11.09 -55.19 -9.35
C HIS A 296 11.83 -54.36 -10.40
N SER A 297 11.78 -53.02 -10.35
CA SER A 297 12.51 -52.17 -11.31
C SER A 297 14.04 -52.24 -11.21
N LEU A 298 14.57 -52.72 -10.08
CA LEU A 298 16.00 -52.95 -9.90
C LEU A 298 16.45 -54.33 -10.39
N GLN A 299 15.53 -55.30 -10.50
CA GLN A 299 15.82 -56.65 -11.01
C GLN A 299 15.70 -56.76 -12.54
N GLU A 300 15.10 -55.78 -13.20
CA GLU A 300 14.87 -55.77 -14.67
C GLU A 300 15.93 -54.94 -15.44
N ASN A 301 16.79 -54.22 -14.72
CA ASN A 301 17.89 -53.42 -15.28
C ASN A 301 19.28 -54.03 -15.02
N ASP A 302 19.33 -55.23 -14.44
CA ASP A 302 20.50 -56.11 -14.33
C ASP A 302 20.30 -57.33 -15.24
#